data_AF-A0A7L1EKA7-F1
#
_entry.id   AF-A0A7L1EKA7-F1
#
_cell.length_a   1.000
_cell.length_b   1.000
_cell.length_c   1.000
_cell.angle_alpha   90.00
_cell.angle_beta   90.00
_cell.angle_gamma   90.00
#
_symmetry.space_group_name_H-M   'P 1'
#
loop_
_entity.id
_entity.type
_entity.pdbx_description
1 polymer ?
#
loop_
_entity_poly.entity_id
_entity_poly.type
_entity_poly.pdbx_seq_one_letter_code
_entity_poly.pdbx_strand_id
1 'polypeptide(L)'
;VQGACGSCWTFSTTGCLESAIAIATGKLLSLAEQQLVDCAQAFNNHGCSGGLPSQAFEYILYNKGLMGEDSYPYRAKVLTPSTALHSLAQPGTGSCSSSLSPQNGTCKFQPEKAIAFVKDVINITQYDEDGMVEAVGKHNPVSFAFEVTSDFMHYRKGVYS
;
A
#
# COMPACT_ATOMS: atom_id res chain seq x y z
N VAL A 1 -7.67 3.92 -10.40
CA VAL A 1 -8.57 2.75 -10.60
C VAL A 1 -7.73 1.50 -10.47
N GLN A 2 -8.14 0.52 -9.66
CA GLN A 2 -7.32 -0.67 -9.36
C GLN A 2 -7.30 -1.75 -10.48
N GLY A 3 -8.20 -1.68 -11.46
CA GLY A 3 -8.28 -2.69 -12.52
C GLY A 3 -8.59 -4.10 -11.98
N ALA A 4 -8.16 -5.13 -12.71
CA ALA A 4 -8.35 -6.55 -12.35
C ALA A 4 -7.30 -7.04 -11.33
N CYS A 5 -7.10 -6.28 -10.26
CA CYS A 5 -6.15 -6.57 -9.19
C CYS A 5 -6.79 -6.24 -7.84
N GLY A 6 -6.75 -7.19 -6.89
CA GLY A 6 -7.23 -7.01 -5.52
C GLY A 6 -6.31 -6.14 -4.67
N SER A 7 -6.03 -4.93 -5.15
CA SER A 7 -5.10 -3.96 -4.54
C SER A 7 -5.81 -2.74 -3.94
N CYS A 8 -7.13 -2.81 -3.69
CA CYS A 8 -7.89 -1.72 -3.06
C CYS A 8 -7.23 -1.21 -1.77
N TRP A 9 -6.61 -2.09 -0.99
CA TRP A 9 -5.84 -1.74 0.21
C TRP A 9 -4.74 -0.71 -0.07
N THR A 10 -4.07 -0.79 -1.22
CA THR A 10 -3.03 0.17 -1.62
C THR A 10 -3.60 1.55 -1.89
N PHE A 11 -4.74 1.64 -2.58
CA PHE A 11 -5.44 2.89 -2.85
C PHE A 11 -6.00 3.53 -1.57
N SER A 12 -6.47 2.71 -0.62
CA SER A 12 -6.85 3.21 0.70
C SER A 12 -5.65 3.81 1.44
N THR A 13 -4.49 3.13 1.41
CA THR A 13 -3.25 3.60 2.03
C THR A 13 -2.77 4.89 1.39
N THR A 14 -2.64 4.95 0.06
CA THR A 14 -2.17 6.14 -0.66
C THR A 14 -3.11 7.30 -0.45
N GLY A 15 -4.42 7.13 -0.67
CA GLY A 15 -5.39 8.20 -0.48
C GLY A 15 -5.42 8.78 0.94
N CYS A 16 -5.28 7.93 1.96
CA CYS A 16 -5.18 8.36 3.35
C CYS A 16 -3.90 9.16 3.62
N LEU A 17 -2.75 8.69 3.12
CA LEU A 17 -1.46 9.36 3.30
C LEU A 17 -1.38 10.68 2.50
N GLU A 18 -1.86 10.69 1.27
CA GLU A 18 -1.98 11.86 0.41
C GLU A 18 -2.82 12.94 1.09
N SER A 19 -3.96 12.56 1.67
CA SER A 19 -4.84 13.48 2.40
C SER A 19 -4.16 14.03 3.65
N ALA A 20 -3.49 13.19 4.43
CA ALA A 20 -2.75 13.64 5.62
C ALA A 20 -1.63 14.64 5.25
N ILE A 21 -0.91 14.40 4.15
CA ILE A 21 0.12 15.30 3.63
C ILE A 21 -0.51 16.60 3.13
N ALA A 22 -1.62 16.53 2.41
CA ALA A 22 -2.33 17.71 1.92
C ALA A 22 -2.85 18.58 3.07
N ILE A 23 -3.40 17.98 4.13
CA ILE A 23 -3.85 18.68 5.35
C ILE A 23 -2.66 19.35 6.04
N ALA A 24 -1.55 18.63 6.21
CA ALA A 24 -0.39 19.15 6.96
C ALA A 24 0.42 20.20 6.19
N THR A 25 0.48 20.13 4.86
CA THR A 25 1.43 20.90 4.04
C THR A 25 0.78 21.78 2.98
N GLY A 26 -0.52 21.60 2.71
CA GLY A 26 -1.23 22.24 1.60
C GLY A 26 -0.87 21.68 0.21
N LYS A 27 -0.08 20.61 0.12
CA LYS A 27 0.33 19.98 -1.15
C LYS A 27 -0.31 18.61 -1.31
N LEU A 28 -1.09 18.46 -2.37
CA LEU A 28 -1.61 17.16 -2.77
C LEU A 28 -0.56 16.43 -3.62
N LEU A 29 -0.14 15.26 -3.15
CA LEU A 29 0.76 14.36 -3.87
C LEU A 29 -0.06 13.23 -4.51
N SER A 30 0.53 12.58 -5.51
CA SER A 30 0.04 11.30 -6.03
C SER A 30 1.10 10.25 -5.77
N LEU A 31 0.77 9.26 -4.94
CA LEU A 31 1.69 8.27 -4.41
C LEU A 31 1.55 6.93 -5.13
N ALA A 32 2.64 6.17 -5.19
CA ALA A 32 2.69 4.95 -5.99
C ALA A 32 2.04 3.75 -5.28
N GLU A 33 0.80 3.42 -5.63
CA GLU A 33 0.17 2.16 -5.19
C GLU A 33 0.99 0.94 -5.61
N GLN A 34 1.63 1.01 -6.77
CA GLN A 34 2.41 -0.09 -7.32
C GLN A 34 3.61 -0.46 -6.45
N GLN A 35 4.23 0.50 -5.77
CA GLN A 35 5.29 0.19 -4.80
C GLN A 35 4.75 -0.68 -3.67
N LEU A 36 3.55 -0.41 -3.17
CA LEU A 36 2.92 -1.25 -2.14
C LEU A 36 2.61 -2.65 -2.68
N VAL A 37 2.10 -2.75 -3.90
CA VAL A 37 1.84 -4.04 -4.57
C VAL A 37 3.11 -4.90 -4.68
N ASP A 38 4.24 -4.28 -5.04
CA ASP A 38 5.48 -4.98 -5.38
C ASP A 38 6.45 -5.16 -4.21
N CYS A 39 6.38 -4.34 -3.15
CA CYS A 39 7.43 -4.27 -2.12
C CYS A 39 6.96 -4.60 -0.69
N ALA A 40 5.66 -4.56 -0.40
CA ALA A 40 5.18 -4.61 0.99
C ALA A 40 4.94 -6.04 1.54
N GLN A 41 5.44 -7.09 0.88
CA GLN A 41 5.11 -8.48 1.23
C GLN A 41 5.74 -8.92 2.55
N ALA A 42 6.88 -8.33 2.93
CA ALA A 42 7.48 -8.56 4.25
C ALA A 42 6.58 -8.12 5.42
N PHE A 43 5.55 -7.32 5.15
CA PHE A 43 4.57 -6.83 6.13
C PHE A 43 3.22 -7.57 6.01
N ASN A 44 3.21 -8.80 5.49
CA ASN A 44 2.02 -9.64 5.34
C ASN A 44 0.98 -9.11 4.33
N ASN A 45 1.42 -8.30 3.37
CA ASN A 45 0.64 -7.92 2.20
C ASN A 45 0.93 -8.85 1.02
N HIS A 46 -0.03 -9.02 0.12
CA HIS A 46 0.02 -10.05 -0.93
C HIS A 46 -0.24 -9.47 -2.33
N GLY A 47 0.13 -8.21 -2.55
CA GLY A 47 -0.01 -7.55 -3.85
C GLY A 47 -1.46 -7.51 -4.33
N CYS A 48 -1.74 -8.16 -5.47
CA CYS A 48 -3.10 -8.26 -6.02
C CYS A 48 -4.00 -9.28 -5.30
N SER A 49 -3.47 -10.07 -4.37
CA SER A 49 -4.25 -11.02 -3.57
C SER A 49 -4.78 -10.41 -2.26
N GLY A 50 -4.61 -9.10 -2.08
CA GLY A 50 -5.05 -8.36 -0.89
C GLY A 50 -3.91 -7.95 0.03
N GLY A 51 -4.28 -7.22 1.07
CA GLY A 51 -3.39 -6.60 2.04
C GLY A 51 -4.20 -5.69 2.98
N LEU A 52 -3.54 -5.09 3.96
CA LEU A 52 -4.19 -4.21 4.93
C LEU A 52 -3.51 -2.84 4.98
N PRO A 53 -4.29 -1.74 5.06
CA PRO A 53 -3.71 -0.41 5.14
C PRO A 53 -2.77 -0.20 6.34
N SER A 54 -3.10 -0.76 7.51
CA SER A 54 -2.23 -0.68 8.70
C SER A 54 -0.85 -1.30 8.44
N GLN A 55 -0.81 -2.50 7.86
CA GLN A 55 0.43 -3.18 7.45
C GLN A 55 1.20 -2.39 6.39
N ALA A 56 0.49 -1.73 5.47
CA ALA A 56 1.08 -0.87 4.45
C ALA A 56 1.73 0.39 5.05
N PHE A 57 1.10 1.01 6.04
CA PHE A 57 1.70 2.17 6.74
C PHE A 57 2.96 1.78 7.51
N GLU A 58 2.95 0.62 8.17
CA GLU A 58 4.15 0.05 8.81
C GLU A 58 5.26 -0.16 7.78
N TYR A 59 4.94 -0.74 6.62
CA TYR A 59 5.91 -0.85 5.52
C TYR A 59 6.51 0.52 5.17
N ILE A 60 5.69 1.56 4.95
CA ILE A 60 6.20 2.90 4.58
C ILE A 60 7.09 3.50 5.68
N LEU A 61 6.71 3.32 6.95
CA LEU A 61 7.45 3.77 8.13
C LEU A 61 8.84 3.14 8.22
N TYR A 62 8.94 1.83 8.02
CA TYR A 62 10.19 1.08 8.08
C TYR A 62 11.03 1.18 6.80
N ASN A 63 10.37 1.21 5.64
CA ASN A 63 11.00 1.41 4.33
C ASN A 63 11.57 2.82 4.14
N LYS A 64 11.24 3.75 5.04
CA LYS A 64 11.63 5.17 4.98
C LYS A 64 11.13 5.85 3.72
N GLY A 65 9.88 5.57 3.38
CA GLY A 65 9.11 6.38 2.46
C GLY A 65 8.45 5.62 1.31
N LEU A 66 7.68 6.39 0.55
CA LEU A 66 6.88 5.97 -0.58
C LEU A 66 7.17 6.91 -1.77
N MET A 67 7.38 6.34 -2.95
CA MET A 67 7.59 7.06 -4.20
C MET A 67 6.28 7.64 -4.74
N GLY A 68 6.40 8.60 -5.66
CA GLY A 68 5.27 9.13 -6.42
C GLY A 68 4.85 8.22 -7.57
N GLU A 69 3.59 8.34 -7.98
CA GLU A 69 3.02 7.64 -9.14
C GLU A 69 3.77 7.97 -10.44
N ASP A 70 4.35 9.16 -10.55
CA ASP A 70 5.18 9.57 -11.68
C ASP A 70 6.47 8.74 -11.82
N SER A 71 7.06 8.35 -10.69
CA SER A 71 8.33 7.65 -10.58
C SER A 71 8.16 6.14 -10.49
N TYR A 72 7.00 5.66 -10.03
CA TYR A 72 6.64 4.25 -9.95
C TYR A 72 5.18 4.03 -10.38
N PRO A 73 4.90 4.07 -11.69
CA PRO A 73 3.52 4.09 -12.18
C PRO A 73 2.77 2.77 -11.99
N TYR A 74 1.45 2.87 -11.78
CA TYR A 74 0.54 1.75 -11.58
C TYR A 74 0.39 0.84 -12.80
N ARG A 75 0.31 -0.48 -12.53
CA ARG A 75 0.24 -1.54 -13.55
C ARG A 75 -0.86 -2.57 -13.32
N ALA A 76 -1.58 -2.50 -12.19
CA ALA A 76 -2.65 -3.45 -11.83
C ALA A 76 -2.22 -4.93 -11.88
N LYS A 77 -0.95 -5.21 -11.57
CA LYS A 77 -0.39 -6.56 -11.44
C LYS A 77 0.86 -6.50 -10.59
N VAL A 78 1.18 -7.59 -9.90
CA VAL A 78 2.52 -7.75 -9.31
C VAL A 78 3.52 -7.83 -10.46
N LEU A 79 4.58 -7.03 -10.41
CA LEU A 79 5.63 -7.14 -11.42
C LEU A 79 6.27 -8.53 -11.34
N THR A 80 6.83 -9.01 -12.45
CA THR A 80 7.69 -10.20 -12.46
C THR A 80 9.12 -9.77 -12.80
N PRO A 81 10.16 -10.46 -12.31
CA PRO A 81 11.51 -10.21 -12.80
C PRO A 81 11.52 -10.38 -14.32
N SER A 82 12.05 -9.40 -15.06
CA SER A 82 12.15 -9.51 -16.51
C SER A 82 13.12 -10.65 -16.83
N THR A 83 12.62 -11.77 -17.32
CA THR A 83 13.42 -12.91 -17.75
C THR A 83 14.11 -12.61 -19.09
N ALA A 84 15.14 -11.77 -19.06
CA ALA A 84 16.26 -11.87 -19.99
C ALA A 84 17.43 -12.45 -19.21
N LEU A 85 17.88 -13.66 -19.57
CA LEU A 85 18.88 -14.51 -18.90
C LEU A 85 18.38 -15.30 -17.70
N HIS A 86 17.46 -16.25 -17.94
CA HIS A 86 17.55 -17.51 -17.18
C HIS A 86 18.62 -18.38 -17.86
N SER A 87 19.81 -18.43 -17.28
CA SER A 87 20.70 -19.57 -17.46
C SER A 87 21.24 -19.99 -16.10
N LEU A 88 20.75 -21.15 -15.66
CA LEU A 88 21.30 -22.06 -14.66
C LEU A 88 21.46 -21.51 -13.23
N ALA A 89 20.42 -21.66 -12.40
CA ALA A 89 20.59 -21.72 -10.96
C ALA A 89 20.69 -23.18 -10.50
N GLN A 90 21.88 -23.58 -10.04
CA GLN A 90 22.11 -24.81 -9.27
C GLN A 90 21.62 -24.64 -7.82
N PRO A 91 21.31 -25.73 -7.10
CA PRO A 91 20.86 -25.66 -5.71
C PRO A 91 22.06 -25.58 -4.76
N GLY A 92 22.13 -24.55 -3.90
CA GLY A 92 23.22 -24.42 -2.94
C GLY A 92 23.01 -23.37 -1.84
N THR A 93 22.72 -23.87 -0.63
CA THR A 93 23.21 -23.44 0.70
C THR A 93 23.37 -21.94 1.06
N GLY A 94 22.66 -21.52 2.13
CA GLY A 94 23.29 -20.85 3.27
C GLY A 94 23.06 -19.35 3.50
N SER A 95 22.69 -19.04 4.75
CA SER A 95 22.82 -17.77 5.50
C SER A 95 21.76 -16.67 5.35
N CYS A 96 21.08 -16.37 6.46
CA CYS A 96 20.25 -15.18 6.63
C CYS A 96 21.15 -13.97 6.88
N SER A 97 21.32 -13.11 5.87
CA SER A 97 21.93 -11.79 6.06
C SER A 97 20.84 -10.72 6.13
N SER A 98 20.95 -9.87 7.13
CA SER A 98 20.02 -8.83 7.60
C SER A 98 19.89 -7.64 6.65
N SER A 99 19.51 -7.90 5.40
CA SER A 99 19.04 -6.89 4.45
C SER A 99 17.77 -7.42 3.83
N LEU A 100 16.62 -6.87 4.23
CA LEU A 100 15.30 -7.20 3.69
C LEU A 100 15.22 -6.74 2.22
N SER A 101 15.91 -7.45 1.32
CA SER A 101 15.57 -7.44 -0.10
C SER A 101 14.28 -8.24 -0.26
N PRO A 102 13.26 -7.70 -0.95
CA PRO A 102 12.09 -8.50 -1.29
C PRO A 102 12.58 -9.66 -2.16
N GLN A 103 12.40 -10.86 -1.64
CA GLN A 103 12.53 -12.10 -2.39
C GLN A 103 11.73 -11.91 -3.69
N ASN A 104 12.41 -12.01 -4.84
CA ASN A 104 11.85 -12.00 -6.19
C ASN A 104 11.87 -10.68 -7.00
N GLY A 105 12.92 -9.85 -6.91
CA GLY A 105 13.39 -8.98 -8.02
C GLY A 105 12.38 -8.02 -8.69
N THR A 106 11.28 -7.69 -8.02
CA THR A 106 10.10 -7.03 -8.59
C THR A 106 9.84 -5.67 -8.01
N CYS A 107 10.26 -5.45 -6.76
CA CYS A 107 10.28 -4.15 -6.12
C CYS A 107 11.35 -3.23 -6.75
N LYS A 108 10.91 -2.08 -7.26
CA LYS A 108 11.78 -1.06 -7.90
C LYS A 108 11.95 0.20 -7.05
N PHE A 109 11.80 0.06 -5.74
CA PHE A 109 11.92 1.18 -4.80
C PHE A 109 13.31 1.84 -4.88
N GLN A 110 13.31 3.17 -4.93
CA GLN A 110 14.49 4.03 -4.96
C GLN A 110 14.38 5.02 -3.78
N PRO A 111 15.20 4.89 -2.73
CA PRO A 111 15.12 5.77 -1.55
C PRO A 111 15.23 7.26 -1.89
N GLU A 112 16.04 7.61 -2.87
CA GLU A 112 16.26 8.98 -3.34
C GLU A 112 15.05 9.59 -4.07
N LYS A 113 14.07 8.76 -4.45
CA LYS A 113 12.81 9.18 -5.09
C LYS A 113 11.60 9.08 -4.16
N ALA A 114 11.81 8.77 -2.87
CA ALA A 114 10.74 8.80 -1.89
C ALA A 114 10.29 10.24 -1.64
N ILE A 115 8.97 10.49 -1.74
CA ILE A 115 8.38 11.82 -1.59
C ILE A 115 7.40 11.91 -0.41
N ALA A 116 6.98 10.78 0.15
CA ALA A 116 6.07 10.70 1.28
C ALA A 116 6.62 9.78 2.37
N PHE A 117 6.37 10.15 3.63
CA PHE A 117 6.90 9.47 4.81
C PHE A 117 5.83 9.35 5.88
N VAL A 118 5.78 8.19 6.54
CA VAL A 118 4.94 7.95 7.71
C VAL A 118 5.79 8.16 8.96
N LYS A 119 5.25 8.86 9.95
CA LYS A 119 5.91 9.06 11.26
C LYS A 119 5.41 8.06 12.30
N ASP A 120 4.10 7.89 12.36
CA ASP A 120 3.42 7.03 13.32
C ASP A 120 2.21 6.35 12.66
N VAL A 121 1.84 5.18 13.15
CA VAL A 121 0.65 4.42 12.72
C VAL A 121 -0.29 4.28 13.90
N ILE A 122 -1.54 4.72 13.73
CA ILE A 122 -2.57 4.63 14.77
C ILE A 122 -3.62 3.62 14.31
N ASN A 123 -3.71 2.50 15.03
CA ASN A 123 -4.77 1.51 14.82
C ASN A 123 -5.94 1.83 15.75
N ILE A 124 -7.11 2.03 15.17
CA ILE A 124 -8.37 2.19 15.92
C ILE A 124 -8.80 0.81 16.43
N THR A 125 -9.32 0.77 17.66
CA THR A 125 -9.79 -0.47 18.28
C THR A 125 -10.88 -1.09 17.43
N GLN A 126 -10.90 -2.43 17.33
CA GLN A 126 -11.91 -3.12 16.53
C GLN A 126 -13.31 -2.80 17.06
N TYR A 127 -14.24 -2.50 16.14
CA TYR A 127 -15.63 -2.09 16.42
C TYR A 127 -15.81 -0.73 17.12
N ASP A 128 -14.75 0.06 17.24
CA ASP A 128 -14.80 1.41 17.80
C ASP A 128 -15.17 2.45 16.72
N GLU A 129 -16.44 2.44 16.32
CA GLU A 129 -16.96 3.41 15.35
C GLU A 129 -16.89 4.86 15.86
N ASP A 130 -17.06 5.07 17.17
CA ASP A 130 -16.91 6.39 17.78
C ASP A 130 -15.47 6.91 17.65
N GLY A 131 -14.48 6.05 17.86
CA GLY A 131 -13.06 6.35 17.60
C GLY A 131 -12.80 6.70 16.12
N MET A 132 -13.48 6.03 15.19
CA MET A 132 -13.42 6.41 13.76
C MET A 132 -14.02 7.79 13.50
N VAL A 133 -15.17 8.10 14.09
CA VAL A 133 -15.82 9.43 13.97
C VAL A 133 -14.91 10.53 14.52
N GLU A 134 -14.31 10.31 15.69
CA GLU A 134 -13.36 11.26 16.27
C GLU A 134 -12.15 11.47 15.36
N ALA A 135 -11.55 10.39 14.85
CA ALA A 135 -10.38 10.44 13.99
C ALA A 135 -10.65 11.24 12.71
N VAL A 136 -11.77 10.98 12.04
CA VAL A 136 -12.18 11.72 10.83
C VAL A 136 -12.49 13.18 11.14
N GLY A 137 -13.13 13.46 12.27
CA GLY A 137 -13.54 14.82 12.63
C GLY A 137 -12.40 15.73 13.09
N LYS A 138 -11.34 15.18 13.67
CA LYS A 138 -10.27 15.97 14.30
C LYS A 138 -8.89 15.83 13.65
N HIS A 139 -8.65 14.74 12.93
CA HIS A 139 -7.31 14.41 12.44
C HIS A 139 -7.27 14.35 10.91
N ASN A 140 -7.51 13.18 10.34
CA ASN A 140 -7.33 12.89 8.92
C ASN A 140 -8.37 11.85 8.47
N PRO A 141 -8.55 11.64 7.15
CA PRO A 141 -9.28 10.48 6.66
C PRO A 141 -8.74 9.17 7.24
N VAL A 142 -9.64 8.20 7.44
CA VAL A 142 -9.34 6.90 8.04
C VAL A 142 -9.47 5.81 6.98
N SER A 143 -8.47 4.93 6.91
CA SER A 143 -8.56 3.70 6.12
C SER A 143 -9.30 2.62 6.91
N PHE A 144 -10.34 2.04 6.31
CA PHE A 144 -11.07 0.91 6.87
C PHE A 144 -11.38 -0.13 5.78
N ALA A 145 -11.76 -1.33 6.20
CA ALA A 145 -12.19 -2.40 5.30
C ALA A 145 -13.62 -2.83 5.68
N PHE A 146 -14.40 -3.22 4.68
CA PHE A 146 -15.75 -3.75 4.85
C PHE A 146 -15.98 -4.90 3.87
N GLU A 147 -16.97 -5.73 4.16
CA GLU A 147 -17.36 -6.84 3.29
C GLU A 147 -18.15 -6.32 2.08
N VAL A 148 -17.71 -6.70 0.87
CA VAL A 148 -18.38 -6.32 -0.37
C VAL A 148 -19.26 -7.47 -0.85
N THR A 149 -20.56 -7.21 -0.95
CA THR A 149 -21.57 -8.13 -1.48
C THR A 149 -22.01 -7.73 -2.89
N SER A 150 -22.77 -8.60 -3.56
CA SER A 150 -23.13 -8.42 -4.98
C SER A 150 -23.98 -7.19 -5.28
N ASP A 151 -24.78 -6.74 -4.33
CA ASP A 151 -25.60 -5.53 -4.39
C ASP A 151 -24.76 -4.25 -4.29
N PHE A 152 -23.70 -4.24 -3.47
CA PHE A 152 -22.75 -3.13 -3.44
C PHE A 152 -22.12 -2.87 -4.82
N MET A 153 -21.86 -3.92 -5.60
CA MET A 153 -21.30 -3.79 -6.96
C MET A 153 -22.23 -3.04 -7.92
N HIS A 154 -23.53 -2.98 -7.62
CA HIS A 154 -24.55 -2.28 -8.41
C HIS A 154 -25.00 -0.96 -7.77
N TYR A 155 -24.44 -0.60 -6.62
CA TYR A 155 -24.74 0.65 -5.94
C TYR A 155 -24.45 1.87 -6.83
N ARG A 156 -25.31 2.88 -6.79
CA ARG A 156 -25.16 4.11 -7.59
C ARG A 156 -25.39 5.41 -6.83
N LYS A 157 -26.31 5.44 -5.85
CA LYS A 157 -26.65 6.62 -5.06
C LYS A 157 -27.44 6.23 -3.81
N GLY A 158 -27.40 7.07 -2.77
CA GLY A 158 -28.16 6.89 -1.53
C GLY A 158 -27.25 6.67 -0.32
N VAL A 159 -27.78 5.97 0.67
CA VAL A 159 -27.02 5.43 1.82
C VAL A 159 -27.10 3.92 1.70
N TYR A 160 -25.94 3.26 1.60
CA TYR A 160 -25.85 1.80 1.52
C TYR A 160 -25.98 1.20 2.92
N SER A 161 -26.68 0.06 3.04
CA SER A 161 -26.96 -0.63 4.31
C SER A 161 -26.98 -2.13 4.12
#